data_AF-A0A930U752-F1
#
_entry.id   AF-A0A930U752-F1
#
_cell.length_a   1.000
_cell.length_b   1.000
_cell.length_c   1.000
_cell.angle_alpha   90.00
_cell.angle_beta   90.00
_cell.angle_gamma   90.00
#
_symmetry.space_group_name_H-M   'P 1'
#
loop_
_entity.id
_entity.type
_entity.pdbx_description
1 polymer ?
#
loop_
_entity_poly.entity_id
_entity_poly.type
_entity_poly.pdbx_seq_one_letter_code
_entity_poly.pdbx_strand_id
1 'polypeptide(L)'
;MPLEDIALTLLEKLGLAWWIEVTTTVPHCTYFFGPFASKSEAESCQSGYLEDLEDEGATGITVNIKRCQPKELTILWEERPAESFKSAPPPTNTPPSRSPNPGRIPQN
;
A
#
# COMPACT_ATOMS: atom_id res chain seq x y z
N MET A 1 -0.70 18.34 30.45
CA MET A 1 -1.14 17.22 29.61
C MET A 1 -1.68 16.16 30.56
N PRO A 2 -2.96 15.78 30.44
CA PRO A 2 -3.58 14.68 31.19
C PRO A 2 -2.71 13.41 31.24
N LEU A 3 -2.78 12.65 32.34
CA LEU A 3 -1.99 11.41 32.54
C LEU A 3 -2.35 10.32 31.51
N GLU A 4 -3.61 10.30 31.09
CA GLU A 4 -4.15 9.39 30.08
C GLU A 4 -3.48 9.59 28.70
N ASP A 5 -3.22 10.82 28.29
CA ASP A 5 -2.52 11.13 27.04
C ASP A 5 -1.07 10.62 27.06
N ILE A 6 -0.41 10.67 28.22
CA ILE A 6 0.96 10.20 28.39
C ILE A 6 1.00 8.67 28.24
N ALA A 7 0.06 7.96 28.86
CA ALA A 7 -0.04 6.51 28.76
C ALA A 7 -0.30 6.06 27.31
N LEU A 8 -1.23 6.73 26.61
CA LEU A 8 -1.51 6.46 25.20
C LEU A 8 -0.29 6.71 24.30
N THR A 9 0.38 7.84 24.48
CA THR A 9 1.61 8.17 23.74
C THR A 9 2.71 7.12 23.96
N LEU A 10 2.84 6.60 25.17
CA LEU A 10 3.81 5.54 25.47
C LEU A 10 3.41 4.20 24.85
N LEU A 11 2.14 3.81 24.95
CA LEU A 11 1.63 2.59 24.32
C LEU A 11 1.82 2.62 22.81
N GLU A 12 1.57 3.76 22.16
CA GLU A 12 1.81 3.96 20.74
C GLU A 12 3.29 3.81 20.38
N LYS A 13 4.18 4.50 21.10
CA LYS A 13 5.64 4.43 20.87
C LYS A 13 6.21 3.02 21.06
N LEU A 14 5.60 2.22 21.93
CA LEU A 14 5.97 0.83 22.18
C LEU A 14 5.28 -0.17 21.23
N GLY A 15 4.37 0.29 20.36
CA GLY A 15 3.58 -0.57 19.47
C GLY A 15 2.56 -1.46 20.21
N LEU A 16 2.19 -1.07 21.43
CA LEU A 16 1.25 -1.79 22.30
C LEU A 16 -0.16 -1.19 22.27
N ALA A 17 -0.32 0.00 21.69
CA ALA A 17 -1.62 0.61 21.48
C ALA A 17 -2.49 -0.23 20.54
N TRP A 18 -3.79 -0.19 20.77
CA TRP A 18 -4.78 -0.82 19.91
C TRP A 18 -5.16 0.12 18.78
N TRP A 19 -5.31 -0.44 17.58
CA TRP A 19 -5.69 0.26 16.37
C TRP A 19 -6.78 -0.52 15.65
N ILE A 20 -7.67 0.23 15.01
CA ILE A 20 -8.69 -0.30 14.12
C ILE A 20 -8.17 -0.13 12.70
N GLU A 21 -7.85 -1.23 12.04
CA GLU A 21 -7.52 -1.28 10.62
C GLU A 21 -8.81 -1.50 9.83
N VAL A 22 -9.18 -0.52 9.00
CA VAL A 22 -10.34 -0.60 8.13
C VAL A 22 -9.86 -0.61 6.69
N THR A 23 -10.13 -1.69 5.95
CA THR A 23 -9.78 -1.81 4.53
C THR A 23 -11.04 -1.75 3.69
N THR A 24 -11.02 -0.95 2.62
CA THR A 24 -12.13 -0.75 1.70
C THR A 24 -11.77 -1.31 0.33
N THR A 25 -12.75 -1.83 -0.42
CA THR A 25 -12.53 -2.35 -1.78
C THR A 25 -12.66 -1.25 -2.84
N VAL A 26 -13.64 -0.35 -2.69
CA VAL A 26 -13.82 0.80 -3.59
C VAL A 26 -14.15 2.05 -2.77
N PRO A 27 -13.31 3.11 -2.84
CA PRO A 27 -11.93 3.10 -3.33
C PRO A 27 -11.07 2.11 -2.53
N HIS A 28 -9.98 1.58 -3.11
CA HIS A 28 -9.10 0.67 -2.37
C HIS A 28 -8.20 1.45 -1.43
N CYS A 29 -8.55 1.44 -0.14
CA CYS A 29 -7.88 2.21 0.90
C CYS A 29 -7.73 1.35 2.17
N THR A 30 -6.71 1.66 2.97
CA THR A 30 -6.58 1.15 4.34
C THR A 30 -6.46 2.34 5.30
N TYR A 31 -7.37 2.39 6.27
CA TYR A 31 -7.44 3.40 7.31
C TYR A 31 -7.05 2.80 8.67
N PHE A 32 -6.27 3.53 9.46
CA PHE A 32 -5.91 3.17 10.82
C PHE A 32 -6.47 4.21 11.79
N PHE A 33 -7.41 3.80 12.65
CA PHE A 33 -7.97 4.65 13.71
C PHE A 33 -7.41 4.24 15.07
N GLY A 34 -7.03 5.23 15.88
CA GLY A 34 -6.38 5.05 17.18
C GLY A 34 -5.43 6.22 17.50
N PRO A 35 -4.49 6.05 18.46
CA PRO A 35 -4.30 4.87 19.31
C PRO A 35 -5.36 4.73 20.42
N PHE A 36 -5.77 3.50 20.71
CA PHE A 36 -6.67 3.16 21.83
C PHE A 36 -5.92 2.46 22.97
N ALA A 37 -6.34 2.72 24.21
CA ALA A 37 -5.76 2.10 25.40
C ALA A 37 -6.13 0.62 25.50
N SER A 38 -7.31 0.25 24.98
CA SER A 38 -7.84 -1.12 25.05
C SER A 38 -8.56 -1.55 23.78
N LYS A 39 -8.70 -2.88 23.60
CA LYS A 39 -9.48 -3.45 22.50
C LYS A 39 -10.96 -3.05 22.59
N SER A 40 -11.52 -3.02 23.81
CA SER A 40 -12.93 -2.70 24.03
C SER A 40 -13.25 -1.25 23.66
N GLU A 41 -12.33 -0.32 23.93
CA GLU A 41 -12.45 1.08 23.53
C GLU A 41 -12.49 1.19 22.00
N ALA A 42 -11.54 0.53 21.32
CA ALA A 42 -11.53 0.44 19.86
C ALA A 42 -12.84 -0.18 19.31
N GLU A 43 -13.34 -1.26 19.90
CA GLU A 43 -14.60 -1.91 19.51
C GLU A 43 -15.82 -1.00 19.72
N SER A 44 -15.80 -0.14 20.73
CA SER A 44 -16.89 0.82 20.99
C SER A 44 -16.88 2.00 20.03
N CYS A 45 -15.71 2.40 19.53
CA CYS A 45 -15.58 3.49 18.57
C CYS A 45 -15.72 3.02 17.11
N GLN A 46 -15.47 1.73 16.82
CA GLN A 46 -15.40 1.22 15.45
C GLN A 46 -16.66 1.54 14.63
N SER A 47 -17.85 1.43 15.22
CA SER A 47 -19.11 1.58 14.49
C SER A 47 -19.28 2.97 13.91
N GLY A 48 -18.84 4.02 14.62
CA GLY A 48 -18.89 5.38 14.11
C GLY A 48 -18.01 5.58 12.87
N TYR A 49 -16.79 5.04 12.89
CA TYR A 49 -15.88 5.13 11.73
C TYR A 49 -16.40 4.35 10.51
N LEU A 50 -17.10 3.24 10.73
CA LEU A 50 -17.68 2.47 9.63
C LEU A 50 -18.87 3.19 9.02
N GLU A 51 -19.76 3.74 9.86
CA GLU A 51 -20.91 4.51 9.41
C GLU A 51 -20.46 5.70 8.55
N ASP A 52 -19.45 6.45 9.01
CA ASP A 52 -18.88 7.57 8.24
C ASP A 52 -18.34 7.11 6.86
N LEU A 53 -17.63 5.97 6.80
CA LEU A 53 -17.07 5.43 5.55
C LEU A 53 -18.16 4.90 4.60
N GLU A 54 -19.21 4.27 5.15
CA GLU A 54 -20.36 3.81 4.38
C GLU A 54 -21.14 4.98 3.79
N ASP A 55 -21.32 6.05 4.56
CA ASP A 55 -21.98 7.29 4.12
C ASP A 55 -21.19 8.04 3.05
N GLU A 56 -19.85 7.96 3.08
CA GLU A 56 -18.97 8.44 2.00
C GLU A 56 -19.03 7.56 0.74
N GLY A 57 -19.70 6.41 0.80
CA GLY A 57 -19.87 5.48 -0.32
C GLY A 57 -18.75 4.45 -0.47
N ALA A 58 -17.94 4.24 0.57
CA ALA A 58 -16.95 3.16 0.56
C ALA A 58 -17.66 1.79 0.56
N THR A 59 -17.13 0.84 -0.20
CA THR A 59 -17.70 -0.51 -0.31
C THR A 59 -16.68 -1.59 -0.01
N GLY A 60 -17.19 -2.78 0.39
CA GLY A 60 -16.34 -3.92 0.73
C GLY A 60 -15.47 -3.67 1.95
N ILE A 61 -16.04 -3.02 2.96
CA ILE A 61 -15.35 -2.64 4.20
C ILE A 61 -15.03 -3.87 5.04
N THR A 62 -13.78 -4.00 5.46
CA THR A 62 -13.29 -5.04 6.36
C THR A 62 -12.59 -4.40 7.55
N VAL A 63 -12.93 -4.86 8.76
CA VAL A 63 -12.41 -4.29 10.01
C VAL A 63 -11.56 -5.30 10.74
N ASN A 64 -10.42 -4.84 11.26
CA ASN A 64 -9.52 -5.65 12.05
C ASN A 64 -8.94 -4.82 13.21
N ILE A 65 -9.20 -5.26 14.44
CA ILE A 65 -8.70 -4.59 15.64
C ILE A 65 -7.48 -5.32 16.15
N LYS A 66 -6.32 -4.65 16.12
CA LYS A 66 -5.02 -5.25 16.46
C LYS A 66 -4.13 -4.28 17.20
N ARG A 67 -3.10 -4.80 17.87
CA ARG A 67 -1.98 -3.99 18.35
C ARG A 67 -0.97 -3.84 17.23
N CYS A 68 -0.66 -2.60 16.87
CA CYS A 68 0.34 -2.28 15.87
C CYS A 68 0.85 -0.85 16.04
N GLN A 69 1.80 -0.46 15.20
CA GLN A 69 2.31 0.90 15.11
C GLN A 69 2.27 1.32 13.64
N PRO A 70 1.12 1.83 13.16
CA PRO A 70 0.99 2.25 11.77
C PRO A 70 1.96 3.40 11.49
N LYS A 71 2.63 3.35 10.34
CA LYS A 71 3.50 4.45 9.88
C LYS A 71 2.69 5.57 9.21
N GLU A 72 1.58 5.18 8.60
CA GLU A 72 0.66 6.05 7.87
C GLU A 72 -0.77 5.69 8.31
N LEU A 73 -1.61 6.71 8.53
CA LEU A 73 -2.99 6.51 8.99
C LEU A 73 -3.95 6.21 7.85
N THR A 74 -3.61 6.65 6.63
CA THR A 74 -4.41 6.41 5.42
C THR A 74 -3.46 5.96 4.32
N ILE A 75 -3.68 4.76 3.80
CA ILE A 75 -2.93 4.17 2.71
C ILE A 75 -3.87 4.04 1.51
N LEU A 76 -3.58 4.78 0.44
CA LEU A 76 -4.31 4.70 -0.82
C LEU A 76 -3.60 3.70 -1.74
N TRP A 77 -4.33 2.72 -2.26
CA TRP A 77 -3.74 1.68 -3.11
C TRP A 77 -3.81 2.01 -4.62
N GLU A 78 -4.45 3.12 -5.00
CA GLU A 78 -4.65 3.62 -6.38
C GLU A 78 -4.59 5.17 -6.31
N GLU A 79 -3.68 5.96 -6.90
CA GLU A 79 -2.61 5.80 -7.89
C GLU A 79 -1.28 6.42 -7.37
N ARG A 80 -0.14 5.74 -7.54
CA ARG A 80 1.11 6.47 -7.82
C ARG A 80 1.12 6.72 -9.32
N PRO A 81 1.12 7.98 -9.81
CA PRO A 81 1.59 8.20 -11.16
C PRO A 81 3.03 7.73 -11.19
N ALA A 82 3.32 6.77 -12.06
CA ALA A 82 4.65 6.25 -12.31
C ALA A 82 5.51 7.31 -13.00
N GLU A 83 5.86 8.41 -12.31
CA GLU A 83 6.90 9.31 -12.78
C GLU A 83 8.28 8.74 -12.43
N SER A 84 8.73 7.79 -13.25
CA SER A 84 10.13 7.66 -13.65
C SER A 84 10.27 6.77 -14.89
N PHE A 85 9.63 7.17 -15.99
CA PHE A 85 10.18 6.84 -17.30
C PHE A 85 11.39 7.75 -17.53
N LYS A 86 12.59 7.31 -17.12
CA LYS A 86 13.83 7.76 -17.74
C LYS A 86 14.45 6.59 -18.52
N SER A 87 14.46 6.81 -19.82
CA SER A 87 14.79 5.96 -20.96
C SER A 87 16.07 5.13 -20.80
N ALA A 88 16.00 3.85 -21.17
CA ALA A 88 17.09 3.13 -21.81
C ALA A 88 16.59 2.60 -23.16
N PRO A 89 17.37 2.71 -24.25
CA PRO A 89 16.90 2.34 -25.59
C PRO A 89 16.64 0.82 -25.70
N PRO A 90 15.72 0.39 -26.60
CA PRO A 90 15.47 -1.02 -26.81
C PRO A 90 16.73 -1.74 -27.31
N PRO A 91 16.97 -3.02 -26.98
CA PRO A 91 18.06 -3.78 -27.56
C PRO A 91 17.87 -3.82 -29.07
N THR A 92 18.84 -3.26 -29.81
CA THR A 92 18.91 -3.38 -31.27
C THR A 92 19.03 -4.86 -31.62
N ASN A 93 17.91 -5.47 -32.04
CA ASN A 93 17.93 -6.74 -32.74
C ASN A 93 18.69 -6.53 -34.05
N THR A 94 19.99 -6.78 -34.02
CA THR A 94 20.80 -6.86 -35.23
C THR A 94 20.54 -8.25 -35.81
N PRO A 95 19.89 -8.39 -36.98
CA PRO A 95 19.75 -9.70 -37.61
C PRO A 95 21.13 -10.26 -37.95
N PRO A 96 21.33 -11.60 -37.88
CA PRO A 96 22.63 -12.20 -38.13
C PRO A 96 23.10 -11.81 -39.54
N SER A 97 24.32 -11.28 -39.59
CA SER A 97 25.04 -10.92 -40.81
C SER A 97 25.08 -12.12 -41.75
N ARG A 98 24.19 -12.16 -42.75
CA ARG A 98 24.32 -13.04 -43.90
C ARG A 98 25.52 -12.51 -44.69
N SER A 99 26.70 -13.02 -44.36
CA SER A 99 27.90 -12.81 -45.17
C SER A 99 27.60 -13.32 -46.58
N PRO A 100 27.67 -12.48 -47.62
CA PRO A 100 27.74 -12.98 -48.97
C PRO A 100 29.22 -13.19 -49.32
N ASN A 101 29.43 -14.25 -50.11
CA ASN A 101 30.48 -14.35 -51.12
C ASN A 101 31.88 -14.81 -50.65
N PRO A 102 32.84 -15.04 -51.56
CA PRO A 102 32.78 -15.60 -52.93
C PRO A 102 33.84 -16.71 -53.13
N GLY A 103 33.57 -17.66 -54.03
CA GLY A 103 34.63 -18.30 -54.82
C GLY A 103 34.88 -19.78 -54.56
N ARG A 104 34.77 -20.61 -55.60
CA ARG A 104 35.92 -21.04 -56.43
C ARG A 104 35.49 -22.12 -57.43
N ILE A 105 35.39 -21.68 -58.69
CA ILE A 105 35.72 -22.33 -59.99
C ILE A 105 35.64 -23.88 -60.10
N PRO A 106 34.93 -24.46 -61.09
CA PRO A 106 35.14 -25.85 -61.49
C PRO A 106 36.41 -25.96 -62.34
N GLN A 107 37.31 -26.89 -62.00
CA GLN A 107 38.39 -27.30 -62.89
C GLN A 107 38.13 -28.70 -63.42
N ASN A 108 37.82 -28.71 -64.73
CA ASN A 108 38.08 -29.70 -65.77
C ASN A 108 37.82 -31.19 -65.50
#